data_AF-A0A5B7ANX3-F1
#
_entry.id   AF-A0A5B7ANX3-F1
#
_cell.length_a   1.000
_cell.length_b   1.000
_cell.length_c   1.000
_cell.angle_alpha   90.00
_cell.angle_beta   90.00
_cell.angle_gamma   90.00
#
_symmetry.space_group_name_H-M   'P 1'
#
loop_
_entity.id
_entity.type
_entity.pdbx_description
1 polymer ?
#
loop_
_entity_poly.entity_id
_entity_poly.type
_entity_poly.pdbx_seq_one_letter_code
_entity_poly.pdbx_strand_id
1 'polypeptide(L)'
;MSQHYFLRTQRFHRIVYNFPHAGFIFPEANACQIKMNKQLVKGFLKNAKVLLREEQEEGEIHVTHKDGDPYDKWDLVKKAEKIGLVLHESVPFYKNKYPAYHNKRAHGCFSDAPFRLGDSTTFKFRLARSC
;
A
#
# COMPACT_ATOMS: atom_id res chain seq x y z
N MET A 1 4.06 -13.35 -6.93
CA MET A 1 2.62 -13.11 -7.21
C MET A 1 2.33 -12.95 -8.69
N SER A 2 3.00 -12.06 -9.43
CA SER A 2 2.75 -11.86 -10.88
C SER A 2 3.04 -13.07 -11.78
N GLN A 3 3.71 -14.12 -11.28
CA GLN A 3 4.01 -15.34 -12.05
C GLN A 3 2.94 -16.44 -11.89
N HIS A 4 1.96 -16.27 -11.00
CA HIS A 4 0.89 -17.24 -10.83
C HIS A 4 -0.05 -17.21 -12.04
N TYR A 5 -0.31 -18.37 -12.66
CA TYR A 5 -1.02 -18.50 -13.94
C TYR A 5 -2.35 -17.71 -13.97
N PHE A 6 -3.18 -17.90 -12.94
CA PHE A 6 -4.47 -17.19 -12.82
C PHE A 6 -4.35 -15.67 -12.69
N LEU A 7 -3.28 -15.17 -12.06
CA LEU A 7 -3.10 -13.72 -11.90
C LEU A 7 -2.52 -13.07 -13.15
N ARG A 8 -1.81 -13.82 -14.01
CA ARG A 8 -1.27 -13.30 -15.27
C ARG A 8 -2.36 -13.00 -16.29
N THR A 9 -3.43 -13.79 -16.29
CA THR A 9 -4.54 -13.68 -17.25
C THR A 9 -5.59 -12.66 -16.84
N GLN A 10 -5.60 -12.24 -15.57
CA GLN A 10 -6.60 -11.31 -15.06
C GLN A 10 -6.04 -9.90 -14.90
N ARG A 11 -6.93 -8.92 -15.01
CA ARG A 11 -6.68 -7.52 -14.64
C ARG A 11 -7.69 -7.07 -13.61
N PHE A 12 -7.24 -6.27 -12.66
CA PHE A 12 -8.04 -5.82 -11.53
C PHE A 12 -8.40 -4.34 -11.67
N HIS A 13 -9.63 -4.01 -11.33
CA HIS A 13 -10.10 -2.62 -11.21
C HIS A 13 -9.55 -1.95 -9.95
N ARG A 14 -9.43 -2.71 -8.86
CA ARG A 14 -9.00 -2.20 -7.56
C ARG A 14 -8.03 -3.19 -6.93
N ILE A 15 -6.85 -2.70 -6.56
CA ILE A 15 -5.86 -3.46 -5.80
C ILE A 15 -5.59 -2.68 -4.51
N VAL A 16 -5.94 -3.25 -3.37
CA VAL A 16 -5.91 -2.55 -2.08
C VAL A 16 -4.86 -3.19 -1.16
N TYR A 17 -4.02 -2.37 -0.53
CA TYR A 17 -3.16 -2.80 0.57
C TYR A 17 -3.23 -1.79 1.73
N ASN A 18 -3.92 -2.19 2.79
CA ASN A 18 -4.04 -1.39 4.00
C ASN A 18 -2.89 -1.68 4.97
N PHE A 19 -2.18 -0.63 5.37
CA PHE A 19 -1.08 -0.65 6.34
C PHE A 19 0.03 -1.67 6.01
N PRO A 20 0.66 -1.55 4.83
CA PRO A 20 1.75 -2.45 4.45
C PRO A 20 2.91 -2.39 5.44
N HIS A 21 3.30 -3.53 5.99
CA HIS A 21 4.39 -3.63 6.96
C HIS A 21 5.17 -4.94 6.81
N ALA A 22 6.51 -4.89 6.89
CA ALA A 22 7.40 -6.04 6.68
C ALA A 22 7.63 -6.87 7.96
N GLY A 23 6.76 -6.73 8.96
CA GLY A 23 6.95 -7.28 10.31
C GLY A 23 7.86 -6.42 11.19
N PHE A 24 7.94 -6.75 12.49
CA PHE A 24 8.63 -5.94 13.50
C PHE A 24 9.98 -6.57 13.84
N ILE A 25 11.02 -6.26 13.05
CA ILE A 25 12.39 -6.71 13.34
C ILE A 25 13.12 -5.65 14.18
N PHE A 26 12.90 -4.38 13.87
CA PHE A 26 13.43 -3.23 14.63
C PHE A 26 12.29 -2.28 15.03
N PRO A 27 12.53 -1.32 15.94
CA PRO A 27 11.56 -0.27 16.26
C PRO A 27 11.09 0.50 15.01
N GLU A 28 9.85 0.98 15.02
CA GLU A 28 9.20 1.60 13.85
C GLU A 28 9.99 2.77 13.24
N ALA A 29 10.58 3.61 14.09
CA ALA A 29 11.37 4.77 13.68
C ALA A 29 12.80 4.42 13.23
N ASN A 30 13.22 3.16 13.35
CA ASN A 30 14.55 2.74 12.97
C ASN A 30 14.71 2.78 11.43
N ALA A 31 15.83 3.35 10.96
CA ALA A 31 16.10 3.51 9.54
C ALA A 31 16.10 2.17 8.76
N CYS A 32 16.56 1.07 9.38
CA CYS A 32 16.52 -0.26 8.79
C CYS A 32 15.09 -0.77 8.63
N GLN A 33 14.24 -0.59 9.65
CA GLN A 33 12.81 -0.95 9.58
C GLN A 33 12.09 -0.17 8.47
N ILE A 34 12.30 1.16 8.46
CA ILE A 34 11.75 2.05 7.42
C ILE A 34 12.23 1.59 6.04
N LYS A 35 13.50 1.23 5.86
CA LYS A 35 14.03 0.74 4.58
C LYS A 35 13.34 -0.56 4.12
N MET A 36 13.15 -1.53 5.02
CA MET A 36 12.47 -2.79 4.71
C MET A 36 11.02 -2.57 4.30
N ASN A 37 10.30 -1.76 5.07
CA ASN A 37 8.93 -1.37 4.76
C ASN A 37 8.82 -0.65 3.40
N LYS A 38 9.75 0.27 3.12
CA LYS A 38 9.87 0.98 1.83
C LYS A 38 10.17 0.03 0.66
N GLN A 39 10.84 -1.10 0.89
CA GLN A 39 11.08 -2.14 -0.13
C GLN A 39 9.83 -2.99 -0.37
N LEU A 40 9.11 -3.36 0.69
CA LEU A 40 7.85 -4.08 0.60
C LEU A 40 6.84 -3.32 -0.27
N VAL A 41 6.62 -2.04 0.04
CA VAL A 41 5.70 -1.18 -0.74
C VAL A 41 6.15 -1.07 -2.20
N LYS A 42 7.45 -0.89 -2.45
CA LYS A 42 7.98 -0.84 -3.82
C LYS A 42 7.71 -2.13 -4.59
N GLY A 43 7.91 -3.28 -3.96
CA GLY A 43 7.61 -4.59 -4.55
C GLY A 43 6.13 -4.77 -4.84
N PHE A 44 5.27 -4.36 -3.90
CA PHE A 44 3.82 -4.37 -4.07
C PHE A 44 3.40 -3.50 -5.27
N LEU A 45 3.80 -2.22 -5.32
CA LEU A 45 3.41 -1.30 -6.38
C LEU A 45 3.84 -1.78 -7.76
N LYS A 46 5.05 -2.36 -7.88
CA LYS A 46 5.52 -2.97 -9.14
C LYS A 46 4.64 -4.13 -9.60
N ASN A 47 4.26 -5.02 -8.68
CA ASN A 47 3.38 -6.15 -9.02
C ASN A 47 1.97 -5.67 -9.34
N ALA A 48 1.43 -4.77 -8.51
CA ALA A 48 0.09 -4.21 -8.68
C ALA A 48 -0.05 -3.50 -10.03
N LYS A 49 0.97 -2.73 -10.45
CA LYS A 49 1.00 -2.06 -11.76
C LYS A 49 0.75 -3.02 -12.93
N VAL A 50 1.39 -4.19 -12.93
CA VAL A 50 1.28 -5.18 -14.02
C VAL A 50 -0.07 -5.90 -14.02
N LEU A 51 -0.74 -5.94 -12.86
CA LEU A 51 -2.02 -6.60 -12.67
C LEU A 51 -3.21 -5.63 -12.79
N LEU A 52 -2.95 -4.34 -12.95
CA LEU A 52 -3.97 -3.31 -13.00
C LEU A 52 -4.58 -3.24 -14.40
N ARG A 53 -5.90 -3.04 -14.48
CA ARG A 53 -6.58 -2.81 -15.77
C ARG A 53 -6.02 -1.53 -16.41
N GLU A 54 -5.70 -1.62 -17.70
CA GLU A 54 -5.02 -0.55 -18.44
C GLU A 54 -5.97 0.53 -18.95
N GLU A 55 -7.26 0.21 -19.06
CA GLU A 55 -8.31 1.18 -19.41
C GLU A 55 -8.23 2.36 -18.46
N GLN A 56 -7.81 3.49 -19.02
CA GLN A 56 -7.65 4.72 -18.27
C GLN A 56 -9.00 5.06 -17.64
N GLU A 57 -9.00 5.26 -16.32
CA GLU A 57 -10.16 5.51 -15.43
C GLU A 57 -10.64 4.30 -14.61
N GLU A 58 -10.39 3.06 -15.05
CA GLU A 58 -10.95 1.89 -14.37
C GLU A 58 -10.01 1.25 -13.33
N GLY A 59 -8.70 1.34 -13.52
CA GLY A 59 -7.70 0.70 -12.66
C GLY A 59 -7.16 1.62 -11.57
N GLU A 60 -7.29 1.25 -10.29
CA GLU A 60 -6.69 1.96 -9.16
C GLU A 60 -5.97 1.05 -8.16
N ILE A 61 -4.85 1.55 -7.64
CA ILE A 61 -4.10 0.93 -6.54
C ILE A 61 -4.28 1.79 -5.31
N HIS A 62 -4.85 1.23 -4.24
CA HIS A 62 -5.11 1.93 -2.99
C HIS A 62 -4.13 1.47 -1.93
N VAL A 63 -3.36 2.39 -1.36
CA VAL A 63 -2.47 2.12 -0.24
C VAL A 63 -2.89 2.99 0.93
N THR A 64 -3.34 2.36 2.01
CA THR A 64 -3.64 3.06 3.25
C THR A 64 -2.42 3.05 4.15
N HIS A 65 -2.05 4.21 4.67
CA HIS A 65 -0.88 4.38 5.51
C HIS A 65 -1.17 5.36 6.64
N LYS A 66 -0.39 5.26 7.72
CA LYS A 66 -0.47 6.20 8.82
C LYS A 66 0.21 7.51 8.43
N ASP A 67 -0.27 8.58 9.05
CA ASP A 67 0.27 9.93 8.86
C ASP A 67 1.21 10.28 10.03
N GLY A 68 2.18 11.17 9.79
CA GLY A 68 3.11 11.67 10.80
C GLY A 68 4.42 10.89 10.90
N ASP A 69 5.32 11.32 11.79
CA ASP A 69 6.59 10.63 12.02
C ASP A 69 6.39 9.26 12.69
N PRO A 70 7.08 8.19 12.27
CA PRO A 70 8.11 8.10 11.22
C PRO A 70 7.56 7.74 9.83
N TYR A 71 6.25 7.64 9.69
CA TYR A 71 5.55 7.12 8.52
C TYR A 71 5.72 8.02 7.28
N ASP A 72 5.75 9.34 7.47
CA ASP A 72 5.98 10.31 6.39
C ASP A 72 7.31 10.09 5.66
N LYS A 73 8.33 9.59 6.38
CA LYS A 73 9.65 9.26 5.81
C LYS A 73 9.59 8.17 4.74
N TRP A 74 8.46 7.47 4.59
CA TRP A 74 8.31 6.41 3.60
C TRP A 74 8.13 6.96 2.19
N ASP A 75 7.57 8.17 2.05
CA ASP A 75 7.42 8.89 0.79
C ASP A 75 6.78 8.03 -0.30
N LEU A 76 5.53 7.61 -0.05
CA LEU A 76 4.79 6.66 -0.90
C LEU A 76 4.56 7.22 -2.30
N VAL A 77 4.24 8.51 -2.41
CA VAL A 77 3.92 9.18 -3.68
C VAL A 77 5.14 9.17 -4.60
N LYS A 78 6.30 9.64 -4.14
CA LYS A 78 7.53 9.65 -4.93
C LYS A 78 7.97 8.25 -5.35
N LYS A 79 7.66 7.23 -4.56
CA LYS A 79 7.93 5.82 -4.92
C LYS A 79 7.02 5.35 -6.03
N ALA A 80 5.74 5.66 -5.96
CA ALA A 80 4.76 5.32 -6.98
C ALA A 80 5.13 5.98 -8.31
N GLU A 81 5.47 7.27 -8.29
CA GLU A 81 5.94 8.03 -9.46
C GLU A 81 7.14 7.39 -10.16
N LYS A 82 8.15 6.99 -9.39
CA LYS A 82 9.33 6.27 -9.92
C LYS A 82 9.00 4.91 -10.54
N ILE A 83 7.81 4.36 -10.29
CA ILE A 83 7.32 3.10 -10.87
C ILE A 83 6.40 3.38 -12.06
N GLY A 84 6.15 4.64 -12.42
CA GLY A 84 5.23 5.06 -13.48
C GLY A 84 3.76 4.96 -13.05
N LEU A 85 3.49 5.25 -11.79
CA LEU A 85 2.16 5.44 -11.24
C LEU A 85 2.00 6.90 -10.84
N VAL A 86 0.80 7.47 -10.99
CA VAL A 86 0.50 8.84 -10.58
C VAL A 86 -0.49 8.82 -9.42
N LEU A 87 -0.33 9.74 -8.47
CA LEU A 87 -1.34 9.95 -7.43
C LEU A 87 -2.57 10.59 -8.09
N HIS A 88 -3.71 9.91 -8.00
CA HIS A 88 -5.00 10.43 -8.45
C HIS A 88 -5.73 11.18 -7.34
N GLU A 89 -5.74 10.61 -6.14
CA GLU A 89 -6.48 11.14 -5.01
C GLU A 89 -5.84 10.66 -3.70
N SER A 90 -5.90 11.47 -2.65
CA SER A 90 -5.63 11.05 -1.27
C SER A 90 -6.81 11.41 -0.39
N VAL A 91 -7.36 10.42 0.32
CA VAL A 91 -8.53 10.59 1.18
C VAL A 91 -8.22 10.12 2.60
N PRO A 92 -8.73 10.78 3.66
CA PRO A 92 -8.58 10.29 5.01
C PRO A 92 -9.22 8.90 5.18
N PHE A 93 -8.52 8.01 5.85
CA PHE A 93 -9.00 6.68 6.18
C PHE A 93 -9.77 6.70 7.50
N TYR A 94 -11.06 6.40 7.44
CA TYR A 94 -11.90 6.29 8.62
C TYR A 94 -12.35 4.84 8.82
N LYS A 95 -11.82 4.18 9.86
CA LYS A 95 -12.17 2.77 10.17
C LYS A 95 -13.67 2.55 10.32
N ASN A 96 -14.40 3.52 10.87
CA ASN A 96 -15.86 3.44 11.07
C ASN A 96 -16.66 3.32 9.76
N LYS A 97 -16.12 3.77 8.63
CA LYS A 97 -16.73 3.58 7.30
C LYS A 97 -16.59 2.14 6.78
N TYR A 98 -15.79 1.31 7.47
CA TYR A 98 -15.51 -0.09 7.11
C TYR A 98 -15.78 -0.99 8.32
N PRO A 99 -17.04 -1.23 8.72
CA PRO A 99 -17.37 -1.95 9.96
C PRO A 99 -16.84 -3.39 9.99
N ALA A 100 -16.68 -4.04 8.83
CA ALA A 100 -16.10 -5.37 8.72
C ALA A 100 -14.55 -5.39 8.77
N TYR A 101 -13.89 -4.24 8.71
CA TYR A 101 -12.43 -4.15 8.66
C TYR A 101 -11.80 -4.26 10.05
N HIS A 102 -11.07 -5.35 10.26
CA HIS A 102 -10.34 -5.64 11.49
C HIS A 102 -8.83 -5.69 11.20
N ASN A 103 -8.11 -4.65 11.61
CA ASN A 103 -6.67 -4.58 11.42
C ASN A 103 -5.94 -5.51 12.42
N LYS A 104 -4.92 -6.21 11.94
CA LYS A 104 -4.11 -7.16 12.72
C LYS A 104 -2.63 -6.86 12.55
N ARG A 105 -1.81 -7.16 13.56
CA ARG A 105 -0.35 -6.93 13.54
C ARG A 105 0.39 -7.81 12.53
N ALA A 106 -0.16 -8.98 12.20
CA ALA A 106 0.36 -9.95 11.24
C ALA A 106 1.78 -10.49 11.53
N HIS A 107 2.38 -10.16 12.68
CA HIS A 107 3.72 -10.59 13.07
C HIS A 107 3.89 -10.69 14.59
N GLY A 108 4.76 -11.59 15.05
CA GLY A 108 5.10 -11.82 16.46
C GLY A 108 4.06 -12.65 17.22
N CYS A 109 4.26 -12.84 18.53
CA CYS A 109 3.41 -13.68 19.38
C CYS A 109 1.96 -13.19 19.52
N PHE A 110 1.69 -11.93 19.16
CA PHE A 110 0.36 -11.32 19.18
C PHE A 110 -0.05 -10.86 17.78
N SER A 111 0.18 -11.70 16.77
CA SER A 111 -0.08 -11.41 15.35
C SER A 111 -1.54 -11.06 15.06
N ASP A 112 -2.49 -11.69 15.77
CA ASP A 112 -3.92 -11.42 15.65
C ASP A 112 -4.41 -10.19 16.42
N ALA A 113 -3.57 -9.61 17.29
CA ALA A 113 -3.95 -8.41 18.03
C ALA A 113 -4.08 -7.20 17.09
N PRO A 114 -4.99 -6.25 17.38
CA PRO A 114 -5.06 -5.00 16.64
C PRO A 114 -3.87 -4.09 16.95
N PHE A 115 -3.64 -3.13 16.07
CA PHE A 115 -2.71 -2.01 16.31
C PHE A 115 -3.45 -0.67 16.27
N ARG A 116 -2.87 0.36 16.89
CA ARG A 116 -3.41 1.72 16.83
C ARG A 116 -3.23 2.28 15.43
N LEU A 117 -4.34 2.67 14.78
CA LEU A 117 -4.31 3.28 13.45
C LEU A 117 -3.78 4.72 13.53
N GLY A 118 -4.32 5.53 14.43
CA GLY A 118 -4.07 6.98 14.44
C GLY A 118 -4.69 7.64 13.20
N ASP A 119 -4.25 8.85 12.90
CA ASP A 119 -4.58 9.50 11.63
C ASP A 119 -3.90 8.73 10.49
N SER A 120 -4.65 8.53 9.40
CA SER A 120 -4.23 7.69 8.29
C SER A 120 -4.88 8.18 7.02
N THR A 121 -4.14 8.05 5.92
CA THR A 121 -4.58 8.46 4.58
C THR A 121 -4.53 7.26 3.63
N THR A 122 -5.56 7.13 2.80
CA THR A 122 -5.58 6.21 1.66
C THR A 122 -5.16 6.97 0.40
N PHE A 123 -4.01 6.57 -0.16
CA PHE A 123 -3.49 7.08 -1.41
C PHE A 123 -3.98 6.22 -2.56
N LYS A 124 -4.60 6.82 -3.57
CA LYS A 124 -5.11 6.15 -4.76
C LYS A 124 -4.23 6.49 -5.96
N PHE A 125 -3.62 5.46 -6.53
CA PHE A 125 -2.71 5.59 -7.67
C PHE A 125 -3.32 5.01 -8.95
N ARG A 126 -3.00 5.61 -10.09
CA ARG A 126 -3.33 5.13 -11.43
C ARG A 126 -2.07 4.98 -12.28
N LEU A 127 -2.16 4.34 -13.44
CA LEU A 127 -1.06 4.30 -14.41
C LEU A 127 -0.76 5.72 -14.89
N ALA A 128 0.52 6.08 -14.97
CA ALA A 128 0.94 7.31 -15.63
C ALA A 128 0.55 7.24 -17.12
N ARG A 129 0.06 8.35 -17.68
CA ARG A 129 -0.17 8.43 -19.13
C ARG A 129 1.17 8.33 -19.85
N SER A 130 1.25 7.45 -20.85
CA SER A 130 2.33 7.52 -21.84
C SER A 130 2.17 8.84 -22.59
N CYS A 131 3.20 9.69 -22.58
CA CYS A 131 3.29 10.78 -23.55
C CYS A 131 3.55 10.21 -24.95
#